data_AF-A0A3D0CRP0-F1
#
_entry.id   AF-A0A3D0CRP0-F1
#
_cell.length_a   1.000
_cell.length_b   1.000
_cell.length_c   1.000
_cell.angle_alpha   90.00
_cell.angle_beta   90.00
_cell.angle_gamma   90.00
#
_symmetry.space_group_name_H-M   'P 1'
#
loop_
_entity.id
_entity.type
_entity.pdbx_description
1 polymer ?
#
loop_
_entity_poly.entity_id
_entity_poly.type
_entity_poly.pdbx_seq_one_letter_code
_entity_poly.pdbx_strand_id
1 'polypeptide(L)'
;MQSKVLRLGLAAVAVVTLLAGASMLMAQPYTFHGSLINPPIPASDFILTDQHGQRFRLSDQTGHVVLLFFGYTSCPDVCPTTLTKFKQVHAQLGARADRVRFVFITVDPERDTVERMRNYVGAFDPAFVGLTGSTAELEAVWRAYGVYREKGGEEGASGYAVDHSTRIYLVDAQGRLRLTHPFSETADDLAQDTGHLVEEDARAGTARPAEPQPVSIEGASPVATLGQLRVQSAWVRPGGVGNVTAAFLTIVNTGDQADALTSTQSEVAETVEIHATQMEGDVMRMRPIARLEVPAGGQVQAAPGGLHFMLIGLTRSLEVGERIPLVLHFERGGDVVVEAEVIAQ
;
A
#
# COMPACT_ATOMS: atom_id res chain seq x y z
N MET A 1 34.50 -24.53 48.74
CA MET A 1 33.58 -23.37 48.57
C MET A 1 33.59 -22.85 47.13
N GLN A 2 34.76 -22.71 46.48
CA GLN A 2 34.89 -22.19 45.10
C GLN A 2 34.16 -23.01 44.02
N SER A 3 34.13 -24.35 44.09
CA SER A 3 33.47 -25.17 43.06
C SER A 3 31.94 -25.07 43.04
N LYS A 4 31.31 -24.75 44.17
CA LYS A 4 29.84 -24.54 44.25
C LYS A 4 29.45 -23.20 43.65
N VAL A 5 30.24 -22.15 43.92
CA VAL A 5 30.03 -20.80 43.35
C VAL A 5 30.22 -20.82 41.83
N LEU A 6 31.22 -21.53 41.32
CA LEU A 6 31.46 -21.67 39.88
C LEU A 6 30.33 -22.43 39.16
N ARG A 7 29.78 -23.49 39.77
CA ARG A 7 28.65 -24.26 39.21
C ARG A 7 27.34 -23.47 39.21
N LEU A 8 27.09 -22.67 40.25
CA LEU A 8 25.94 -21.74 40.26
C LEU A 8 26.07 -20.64 39.20
N GLY A 9 27.29 -20.10 39.00
CA GLY A 9 27.54 -19.10 37.96
C GLY A 9 27.30 -19.64 36.55
N LEU A 10 27.79 -20.85 36.25
CA LEU A 10 27.57 -21.48 34.94
C LEU A 10 26.09 -21.81 34.67
N ALA A 11 25.37 -22.27 35.70
CA ALA A 11 23.94 -22.56 35.59
C ALA A 11 23.11 -21.28 35.37
N ALA A 12 23.47 -20.18 36.02
CA ALA A 12 22.81 -18.88 35.81
C ALA A 12 23.04 -18.34 34.39
N VAL A 13 24.26 -18.44 33.86
CA VAL A 13 24.57 -18.05 32.48
C VAL A 13 23.79 -18.90 31.48
N ALA A 14 23.76 -20.23 31.68
CA ALA A 14 23.00 -21.14 30.82
C ALA A 14 21.50 -20.80 30.78
N VAL A 15 20.89 -20.50 31.94
CA VAL A 15 19.49 -20.09 32.03
C VAL A 15 19.25 -18.75 31.32
N VAL A 16 20.13 -17.76 31.50
CA VAL A 16 20.01 -16.46 30.82
C VAL A 16 20.14 -16.62 29.30
N THR A 17 21.06 -17.45 28.81
CA THR A 17 21.20 -17.73 27.37
C THR A 17 20.01 -18.50 26.80
N LEU A 18 19.44 -19.43 27.56
CA LEU A 18 18.22 -20.15 27.17
C LEU A 18 17.00 -19.23 27.12
N LEU A 19 16.86 -18.33 28.09
CA LEU A 19 15.78 -17.34 28.11
C LEU A 19 15.94 -16.29 26.99
N ALA A 20 17.17 -15.84 26.72
CA ALA A 20 17.45 -14.93 25.60
C ALA A 20 17.20 -15.62 24.24
N GLY A 21 17.65 -16.87 24.08
CA GLY A 21 17.39 -17.66 22.88
C GLY A 21 15.91 -17.96 22.67
N ALA A 22 15.18 -18.32 23.74
CA ALA A 22 13.73 -18.53 23.68
C ALA A 22 12.96 -17.23 23.38
N SER A 23 13.37 -16.10 23.95
CA SER A 23 12.79 -14.79 23.64
C SER A 23 13.03 -14.37 22.18
N MET A 24 14.17 -14.75 21.61
CA MET A 24 14.51 -14.46 20.21
C MET A 24 13.78 -15.40 19.23
N LEU A 25 13.54 -16.67 19.61
CA LEU A 25 12.74 -17.61 18.81
C LEU A 25 11.22 -17.32 18.85
N MET A 26 10.73 -16.61 19.87
CA MET A 26 9.31 -16.24 20.03
C MET A 26 8.94 -14.89 19.39
N ALA A 27 9.93 -14.08 18.98
CA ALA A 27 9.70 -12.82 18.27
C ALA A 27 9.50 -13.09 16.77
N GLN A 28 8.39 -13.72 16.39
CA GLN A 28 7.98 -13.77 14.99
C GLN A 28 7.66 -12.34 14.53
N PRO A 29 8.23 -11.86 13.40
CA PRO A 29 7.88 -10.56 12.86
C PRO A 29 6.38 -10.54 12.55
N TYR A 30 5.72 -9.42 12.84
CA TYR A 30 4.32 -9.27 12.50
C TYR A 30 4.13 -9.29 10.98
N THR A 31 3.25 -10.15 10.49
CA THR A 31 2.88 -10.19 9.08
C THR A 31 1.66 -9.31 8.89
N PHE A 32 1.79 -8.27 8.08
CA PHE A 32 0.66 -7.42 7.72
C PHE A 32 -0.32 -8.17 6.84
N HIS A 33 -1.61 -7.88 7.03
CA HIS A 33 -2.67 -8.43 6.18
C HIS A 33 -2.78 -7.64 4.88
N GLY A 34 -2.46 -6.33 4.92
CA GLY A 34 -2.45 -5.46 3.75
C GLY A 34 -1.20 -5.60 2.89
N SER A 35 -1.25 -5.00 1.70
CA SER A 35 -0.08 -4.91 0.82
C SER A 35 0.97 -3.99 1.44
N LEU A 36 2.07 -4.58 1.91
CA LEU A 36 3.21 -3.88 2.51
C LEU A 36 4.03 -3.13 1.47
N ILE A 37 4.30 -1.86 1.77
CA ILE A 37 5.25 -1.02 1.04
C ILE A 37 6.58 -1.06 1.80
N ASN A 38 7.57 -1.71 1.21
CA ASN A 38 8.87 -1.94 1.82
C ASN A 38 10.01 -1.72 0.79
N PRO A 39 10.83 -0.68 0.93
CA PRO A 39 10.89 0.24 2.07
C PRO A 39 9.68 1.18 2.14
N PRO A 40 9.28 1.64 3.33
CA PRO A 40 8.27 2.70 3.47
C PRO A 40 8.63 3.94 2.65
N ILE A 41 7.68 4.48 1.91
CA ILE A 41 7.88 5.71 1.13
C ILE A 41 7.24 6.92 1.83
N PRO A 42 7.77 8.13 1.70
CA PRO A 42 7.08 9.34 2.17
C PRO A 42 5.68 9.44 1.56
N ALA A 43 4.66 9.70 2.39
CA ALA A 43 3.32 9.95 1.87
C ALA A 43 3.27 11.34 1.21
N SER A 44 2.62 11.43 0.05
CA SER A 44 2.43 12.69 -0.68
C SER A 44 1.64 13.69 0.16
N ASP A 45 2.27 14.80 0.55
CA ASP A 45 1.61 15.81 1.37
C ASP A 45 0.51 16.55 0.59
N PHE A 46 -0.50 17.02 1.32
CA PHE A 46 -1.61 17.79 0.75
C PHE A 46 -2.20 18.74 1.77
N ILE A 47 -2.89 19.77 1.28
CA ILE A 47 -3.67 20.70 2.08
C ILE A 47 -5.08 20.72 1.51
N LEU A 48 -6.07 20.38 2.33
CA LEU A 48 -7.49 20.39 1.96
C LEU A 48 -8.32 21.08 3.05
N THR A 49 -9.61 21.25 2.79
CA THR A 49 -10.58 21.82 3.73
C THR A 49 -11.34 20.69 4.42
N ASP A 50 -11.39 20.71 5.75
CA ASP A 50 -12.15 19.74 6.52
C ASP A 50 -13.65 20.07 6.60
N GLN A 51 -14.41 19.18 7.23
CA GLN A 51 -15.85 19.31 7.40
C GLN A 51 -16.28 20.47 8.31
N HIS A 52 -15.34 21.13 8.99
CA HIS A 52 -15.56 22.32 9.81
C HIS A 52 -15.12 23.61 9.10
N GLY A 53 -14.66 23.51 7.85
CA GLY A 53 -14.12 24.64 7.08
C GLY A 53 -12.71 25.04 7.52
N GLN A 54 -12.05 24.18 8.30
CA GLN A 54 -10.67 24.39 8.74
C GLN A 54 -9.70 23.74 7.76
N ARG A 55 -8.46 24.22 7.79
CA ARG A 55 -7.41 23.67 6.96
C ARG A 55 -6.88 22.38 7.58
N PHE A 56 -6.85 21.30 6.79
CA PHE A 56 -6.21 20.05 7.13
C PHE A 56 -4.97 19.85 6.26
N ARG A 57 -3.84 19.51 6.87
CA ARG A 57 -2.62 19.08 6.17
C ARG A 57 -2.17 17.72 6.67
N LEU A 58 -1.76 16.85 5.76
CA LEU A 58 -1.30 15.51 6.11
C LEU A 58 -0.04 15.54 6.98
N SER A 59 0.96 16.37 6.63
CA SER A 59 2.20 16.48 7.41
C SER A 59 1.98 16.94 8.86
N ASP A 60 0.90 17.69 9.11
CA ASP A 60 0.54 18.17 10.45
C ASP A 60 -0.01 17.03 11.34
N GLN A 61 -0.28 15.85 10.78
CA GLN A 61 -0.76 14.66 11.50
C GLN A 61 0.37 13.76 12.04
N THR A 62 1.63 14.21 11.96
CA THR A 62 2.78 13.50 12.57
C THR A 62 2.46 13.07 14.01
N GLY A 63 2.84 11.85 14.38
CA GLY A 63 2.48 11.21 15.65
C GLY A 63 1.15 10.43 15.63
N HIS A 64 0.41 10.46 14.52
CA HIS A 64 -0.81 9.68 14.32
C HIS A 64 -0.67 8.75 13.12
N VAL A 65 -1.24 7.55 13.24
CA VAL A 65 -1.48 6.70 12.06
C VAL A 65 -2.68 7.27 11.32
N VAL A 66 -2.57 7.45 10.01
CA VAL A 66 -3.63 8.04 9.19
C VAL A 66 -4.16 7.00 8.20
N LEU A 67 -5.45 6.71 8.26
CA LEU A 67 -6.17 5.89 7.28
C LEU A 67 -6.83 6.84 6.28
N LEU A 68 -6.33 6.87 5.05
CA LEU A 68 -6.91 7.65 3.96
C LEU A 68 -7.82 6.76 3.11
N PHE A 69 -9.02 7.25 2.82
CA PHE A 69 -9.94 6.62 1.88
C PHE A 69 -10.55 7.68 0.97
N PHE A 70 -10.55 7.41 -0.34
CA PHE A 70 -11.08 8.31 -1.35
C PHE A 70 -12.46 7.82 -1.78
N GLY A 71 -13.47 8.70 -1.75
CA GLY A 71 -14.85 8.33 -2.04
C GLY A 71 -15.73 9.55 -2.26
N TYR A 72 -17.05 9.38 -2.33
CA TYR A 72 -17.97 10.51 -2.44
C TYR A 72 -19.28 10.22 -1.69
N THR A 73 -19.93 11.26 -1.18
CA THR A 73 -21.04 11.09 -0.23
C THR A 73 -22.32 10.52 -0.87
N SER A 74 -22.40 10.50 -2.21
CA SER A 74 -23.52 9.90 -2.96
C SER A 74 -23.28 8.44 -3.35
N CYS A 75 -22.16 7.84 -2.93
CA CYS A 75 -21.83 6.46 -3.26
C CYS A 75 -22.79 5.48 -2.55
N PRO A 76 -23.47 4.59 -3.28
CA PRO A 76 -24.55 3.77 -2.72
C PRO A 76 -24.09 2.59 -1.86
N ASP A 77 -22.83 2.15 -1.97
CA ASP A 77 -22.38 0.89 -1.35
C ASP A 77 -20.96 0.98 -0.75
N VAL A 78 -19.93 1.14 -1.58
CA VAL A 78 -18.53 0.99 -1.12
C VAL A 78 -18.14 2.01 -0.05
N CYS A 79 -18.57 3.27 -0.18
CA CYS A 79 -18.25 4.31 0.80
C CYS A 79 -18.91 4.08 2.16
N PRO A 80 -20.24 3.89 2.27
CA PRO A 80 -20.85 3.61 3.58
C PRO A 80 -20.34 2.30 4.21
N THR A 81 -20.04 1.28 3.41
CA THR A 81 -19.43 0.03 3.88
C THR A 81 -18.04 0.29 4.48
N THR A 82 -17.19 1.07 3.80
CA THR A 82 -15.84 1.40 4.28
C THR A 82 -15.86 2.27 5.54
N LEU A 83 -16.76 3.26 5.63
CA LEU A 83 -16.88 4.09 6.85
C LEU A 83 -17.45 3.30 8.04
N THR A 84 -18.34 2.33 7.79
CA THR A 84 -18.79 1.39 8.82
C THR A 84 -17.64 0.52 9.32
N LYS A 85 -16.76 0.08 8.42
CA LYS A 85 -15.53 -0.63 8.78
C LYS A 85 -14.60 0.24 9.61
N PHE A 86 -14.36 1.49 9.23
CA PHE A 86 -13.57 2.43 10.03
C PHE A 86 -14.15 2.59 11.44
N LYS A 87 -15.47 2.58 11.59
CA LYS A 87 -16.13 2.68 12.90
C LYS A 87 -15.86 1.45 13.76
N GLN A 88 -15.85 0.27 13.14
CA GLN A 88 -15.48 -0.98 13.80
C GLN A 88 -14.01 -0.97 14.23
N VAL A 89 -13.10 -0.53 13.34
CA VAL A 89 -11.67 -0.36 13.65
C VAL A 89 -11.49 0.61 14.82
N HIS A 90 -12.13 1.78 14.77
CA HIS A 90 -12.11 2.77 15.85
C HIS A 90 -12.54 2.15 17.19
N ALA A 91 -13.62 1.39 17.21
CA ALA A 91 -14.09 0.70 18.41
C ALA A 91 -13.11 -0.39 18.91
N GLN A 92 -12.51 -1.18 18.02
CA GLN A 92 -11.57 -2.25 18.36
C GLN A 92 -10.23 -1.73 18.91
N LEU A 93 -9.79 -0.56 18.45
CA LEU A 93 -8.57 0.07 18.94
C LEU A 93 -8.71 0.58 20.38
N GLY A 94 -9.92 0.90 20.84
CA GLY A 94 -10.19 1.45 22.16
C GLY A 94 -9.40 2.75 22.38
N ALA A 95 -8.69 2.86 23.51
CA ALA A 95 -7.88 4.06 23.81
C ALA A 95 -6.76 4.33 22.77
N ARG A 96 -6.34 3.32 21.99
CA ARG A 96 -5.33 3.53 20.93
C ARG A 96 -5.89 4.35 19.77
N ALA A 97 -7.21 4.44 19.63
CA ALA A 97 -7.87 5.18 18.56
C ALA A 97 -7.55 6.69 18.57
N ASP A 98 -7.22 7.28 19.72
CA ASP A 98 -6.81 8.69 19.84
C ASP A 98 -5.55 9.00 19.00
N ARG A 99 -4.73 7.98 18.75
CA ARG A 99 -3.51 8.04 17.92
C ARG A 99 -3.76 7.70 16.45
N VAL A 100 -5.02 7.64 16.04
CA VAL A 100 -5.43 7.34 14.66
C VAL A 100 -6.25 8.50 14.10
N ARG A 101 -6.11 8.75 12.80
CA ARG A 101 -6.95 9.66 12.03
C ARG A 101 -7.62 8.88 10.91
N PHE A 102 -8.95 8.86 10.91
CA PHE A 102 -9.76 8.27 9.86
C PHE A 102 -10.19 9.38 8.91
N VAL A 103 -9.64 9.39 7.70
CA VAL A 103 -9.77 10.50 6.76
C VAL A 103 -10.47 10.02 5.50
N PHE A 104 -11.61 10.64 5.21
CA PHE A 104 -12.37 10.47 3.98
C PHE A 104 -12.13 11.68 3.08
N ILE A 105 -11.63 11.48 1.86
CA ILE A 105 -11.34 12.53 0.89
C ILE A 105 -12.31 12.41 -0.28
N THR A 106 -13.01 13.50 -0.63
CA THR A 106 -13.97 13.46 -1.73
C THR A 106 -13.31 13.28 -3.11
N VAL A 107 -13.94 12.50 -3.99
CA VAL A 107 -13.66 12.45 -5.44
C VAL A 107 -14.68 13.25 -6.25
N ASP A 108 -15.54 14.02 -5.59
CA ASP A 108 -16.69 14.70 -6.19
C ASP A 108 -17.02 16.05 -5.53
N PRO A 109 -16.09 17.02 -5.61
CA PRO A 109 -16.20 18.30 -4.93
C PRO A 109 -17.41 19.14 -5.35
N GLU A 110 -17.99 18.88 -6.53
CA GLU A 110 -19.17 19.59 -7.02
C GLU A 110 -20.43 19.31 -6.19
N ARG A 111 -20.54 18.11 -5.59
CA ARG A 111 -21.67 17.72 -4.71
C ARG A 111 -21.27 17.69 -3.24
N ASP A 112 -20.02 17.39 -2.93
CA ASP A 112 -19.52 17.15 -1.57
C ASP A 112 -19.02 18.46 -0.92
N THR A 113 -19.95 19.34 -0.59
CA THR A 113 -19.69 20.59 0.14
C THR A 113 -19.23 20.29 1.58
N VAL A 114 -18.59 21.27 2.23
CA VAL A 114 -18.17 21.18 3.65
C VAL A 114 -19.33 20.74 4.57
N GLU A 115 -20.53 21.31 4.38
CA GLU A 115 -21.71 20.95 5.16
C GLU A 115 -22.16 19.50 4.90
N ARG A 116 -22.17 19.08 3.64
CA ARG A 116 -22.54 17.71 3.27
C ARG A 116 -21.53 16.70 3.82
N MET A 117 -20.24 17.03 3.72
CA MET A 117 -19.16 16.25 4.32
C MET A 117 -19.34 16.08 5.83
N ARG A 118 -19.66 17.17 6.54
CA ARG A 118 -19.90 17.15 8.00
C ARG A 118 -21.02 16.20 8.39
N ASN A 119 -22.15 16.31 7.69
CA ASN A 119 -23.30 15.47 7.97
C ASN A 119 -23.02 14.00 7.62
N TYR A 120 -22.30 13.75 6.52
CA TYR A 120 -22.00 12.39 6.07
C TYR A 120 -21.05 11.67 7.03
N VAL A 121 -19.84 12.19 7.25
CA VAL A 121 -18.84 11.48 8.10
C VAL A 121 -19.27 11.45 9.57
N GLY A 122 -19.90 12.52 10.06
CA GLY A 122 -20.39 12.61 11.43
C GLY A 122 -21.54 11.64 11.76
N ALA A 123 -22.27 11.14 10.75
CA ALA A 123 -23.27 10.10 10.95
C ALA A 123 -22.65 8.73 11.28
N PHE A 124 -21.38 8.49 10.90
CA PHE A 124 -20.67 7.26 11.21
C PHE A 124 -19.97 7.37 12.56
N ASP A 125 -19.09 8.35 12.72
CA ASP A 125 -18.31 8.57 13.93
C ASP A 125 -17.84 10.04 13.99
N PRO A 126 -18.00 10.75 15.14
CA PRO A 126 -17.55 12.14 15.28
C PRO A 126 -16.02 12.32 15.19
N ALA A 127 -15.22 11.26 15.35
CA ALA A 127 -13.77 11.31 15.19
C ALA A 127 -13.32 11.32 13.72
N PHE A 128 -14.23 11.09 12.77
CA PHE A 128 -13.87 11.03 11.36
C PHE A 128 -13.67 12.41 10.76
N VAL A 129 -12.65 12.52 9.92
CA VAL A 129 -12.30 13.73 9.19
C VAL A 129 -12.78 13.58 7.75
N GLY A 130 -13.62 14.50 7.30
CA GLY A 130 -14.10 14.58 5.93
C GLY A 130 -13.45 15.75 5.22
N LEU A 131 -12.74 15.49 4.12
CA LEU A 131 -11.97 16.48 3.38
C LEU A 131 -12.58 16.77 2.00
N THR A 132 -12.63 18.05 1.67
CA THR A 132 -13.03 18.59 0.36
C THR A 132 -12.14 19.77 -0.03
N GLY A 133 -12.30 20.29 -1.24
CA GLY A 133 -11.47 21.36 -1.77
C GLY A 133 -11.89 21.75 -3.18
N SER A 134 -11.13 22.64 -3.80
CA SER A 134 -11.30 22.91 -5.23
C SER A 134 -10.89 21.69 -6.05
N THR A 135 -11.45 21.56 -7.25
CA THR A 135 -11.08 20.49 -8.18
C THR A 135 -9.58 20.45 -8.46
N ALA A 136 -8.92 21.61 -8.59
CA ALA A 136 -7.49 21.68 -8.84
C ALA A 136 -6.65 21.16 -7.66
N GLU A 137 -7.04 21.47 -6.43
CA GLU A 137 -6.38 20.92 -5.23
C GLU A 137 -6.55 19.41 -5.18
N LEU A 138 -7.78 18.92 -5.38
CA LEU A 138 -8.10 17.50 -5.31
C LEU A 138 -7.48 16.68 -6.44
N GLU A 139 -7.38 17.22 -7.67
CA GLU A 139 -6.71 16.55 -8.79
C GLU A 139 -5.23 16.26 -8.51
N ALA A 140 -4.54 17.17 -7.82
CA ALA A 140 -3.16 16.96 -7.40
C ALA A 140 -3.06 15.80 -6.39
N VAL A 141 -3.97 15.76 -5.41
CA VAL A 141 -4.04 14.68 -4.41
C VAL A 141 -4.39 13.35 -5.07
N TRP A 142 -5.40 13.31 -5.92
CA TRP A 142 -5.82 12.10 -6.62
C TRP A 142 -4.67 11.53 -7.45
N ARG A 143 -3.95 12.39 -8.20
CA ARG A 143 -2.79 11.97 -8.99
C ARG A 143 -1.69 11.36 -8.11
N ALA A 144 -1.33 12.04 -7.02
CA ALA A 144 -0.24 11.64 -6.14
C ALA A 144 -0.52 10.37 -5.30
N TYR A 145 -1.77 9.91 -5.30
CA TYR A 145 -2.22 8.67 -4.67
C TYR A 145 -2.77 7.65 -5.69
N GLY A 146 -2.56 7.88 -6.99
CA GLY A 146 -3.03 6.97 -8.04
C GLY A 146 -4.55 6.80 -8.14
N VAL A 147 -5.33 7.74 -7.61
CA VAL A 147 -6.79 7.70 -7.59
C VAL A 147 -7.31 8.07 -8.98
N TYR A 148 -7.72 7.05 -9.73
CA TYR A 148 -8.44 7.24 -10.99
C TYR A 148 -9.86 7.79 -10.73
N ARG A 149 -10.36 8.63 -11.63
CA ARG A 149 -11.72 9.15 -11.60
C ARG A 149 -12.29 9.19 -13.01
N GLU A 150 -13.41 8.50 -13.23
CA GLU A 150 -14.21 8.66 -14.44
C GLU A 150 -15.65 9.00 -14.04
N LYS A 151 -16.20 10.10 -14.58
CA LYS A 151 -17.62 10.42 -14.43
C LYS A 151 -18.40 9.49 -15.37
N GLY A 152 -19.08 8.50 -14.82
CA GLY A 152 -19.92 7.55 -15.56
C GLY A 152 -21.41 7.88 -15.44
N GLY A 153 -22.13 7.78 -16.56
CA GLY A 153 -23.60 7.81 -16.63
C GLY A 153 -24.20 9.10 -17.21
N GLU A 154 -25.29 8.97 -17.97
CA GLU A 154 -26.14 10.10 -18.39
C GLU A 154 -26.76 10.80 -17.18
N GLU A 155 -26.96 12.12 -17.27
CA GLU A 155 -27.62 12.97 -16.27
C GLU A 155 -29.08 12.55 -16.02
N GLY A 156 -29.27 11.47 -15.26
CA GLY A 156 -30.56 11.04 -14.75
C GLY A 156 -30.93 11.70 -13.43
N ALA A 157 -32.16 11.50 -12.98
CA ALA A 157 -32.74 12.11 -11.77
C ALA A 157 -31.99 11.83 -10.45
N SER A 158 -31.02 10.91 -10.42
CA SER A 158 -30.15 10.61 -9.26
C SER A 158 -28.70 11.09 -9.40
N GLY A 159 -28.33 11.75 -10.51
CA GLY A 159 -26.95 12.19 -10.80
C GLY A 159 -26.00 11.07 -11.25
N TYR A 160 -24.78 11.46 -11.67
CA TYR A 160 -23.74 10.57 -12.22
C TYR A 160 -23.01 9.76 -11.14
N ALA A 161 -22.51 8.58 -11.55
CA ALA A 161 -21.60 7.74 -10.76
C ALA A 161 -20.15 8.13 -11.04
N VAL A 162 -19.26 7.92 -10.07
CA VAL A 162 -17.84 8.16 -10.24
C VAL A 162 -17.11 6.86 -9.99
N ASP A 163 -16.49 6.29 -11.03
CA ASP A 163 -15.60 5.15 -10.86
C ASP A 163 -14.28 5.66 -10.26
N HIS A 164 -13.88 5.11 -9.11
CA HIS A 164 -12.62 5.47 -8.44
C HIS A 164 -11.91 4.27 -7.84
N SER A 165 -10.58 4.36 -7.65
CA SER A 165 -9.80 3.32 -6.98
C SER A 165 -10.28 3.16 -5.53
N THR A 166 -10.65 1.96 -5.12
CA THR A 166 -11.24 1.67 -3.80
C THR A 166 -10.20 1.06 -2.85
N ARG A 167 -9.12 1.82 -2.57
CA ARG A 167 -8.07 1.44 -1.63
C ARG A 167 -8.10 2.30 -0.36
N ILE A 168 -7.69 1.70 0.74
CA ILE A 168 -7.44 2.35 2.02
C ILE A 168 -5.92 2.44 2.17
N TYR A 169 -5.38 3.64 2.37
CA TYR A 169 -3.95 3.89 2.52
C TYR A 169 -3.62 4.13 3.99
N LEU A 170 -2.62 3.43 4.52
CA LEU A 170 -2.18 3.61 5.90
C LEU A 170 -0.83 4.31 5.92
N VAL A 171 -0.85 5.54 6.44
CA VAL A 171 0.33 6.36 6.69
C VAL A 171 0.72 6.20 8.15
N ASP A 172 1.98 5.90 8.45
CA ASP A 172 2.46 5.81 9.83
C ASP A 172 2.61 7.18 10.49
N ALA A 173 2.90 7.16 11.79
CA ALA A 173 3.12 8.35 12.60
C ALA A 173 4.32 9.21 12.15
N GLN A 174 5.20 8.68 11.29
CA GLN A 174 6.31 9.44 10.68
C GLN A 174 5.92 10.08 9.34
N GLY A 175 4.67 9.92 8.88
CA GLY A 175 4.22 10.43 7.59
C GLY A 175 4.65 9.57 6.41
N ARG A 176 4.97 8.28 6.62
CA ARG A 176 5.33 7.36 5.54
C ARG A 176 4.16 6.46 5.19
N LEU A 177 3.90 6.27 3.92
CA LEU A 177 2.94 5.29 3.44
C LEU A 177 3.51 3.88 3.67
N ARG A 178 2.76 3.06 4.43
CA ARG A 178 3.20 1.73 4.88
C ARG A 178 2.41 0.60 4.26
N LEU A 179 1.09 0.75 4.19
CA LEU A 179 0.20 -0.31 3.75
C LEU A 179 -0.86 0.25 2.83
N THR A 180 -1.32 -0.61 1.94
CA THR A 180 -2.60 -0.39 1.26
C THR A 180 -3.49 -1.60 1.43
N HIS A 181 -4.77 -1.34 1.64
CA HIS A 181 -5.80 -2.33 1.87
C HIS A 181 -6.89 -2.20 0.81
N PRO A 182 -7.41 -3.30 0.23
CA PRO A 182 -8.59 -3.21 -0.61
C PRO A 182 -9.82 -2.85 0.24
N PHE A 183 -10.83 -2.18 -0.34
CA PHE A 183 -12.09 -1.93 0.37
C PHE A 183 -12.80 -3.22 0.82
N SER A 184 -12.49 -4.37 0.22
CA SER A 184 -13.06 -5.67 0.58
C SER A 184 -12.42 -6.31 1.83
N GLU A 185 -11.33 -5.74 2.35
CA GLU A 185 -10.65 -6.26 3.55
C GLU A 185 -11.59 -6.35 4.76
N THR A 186 -11.33 -7.22 5.72
CA THR A 186 -12.13 -7.25 6.95
C THR A 186 -11.81 -6.07 7.88
N ALA A 187 -12.73 -5.75 8.80
CA ALA A 187 -12.47 -4.75 9.84
C ALA A 187 -11.39 -5.21 10.83
N ASP A 188 -11.36 -6.51 11.11
CA ASP A 188 -10.45 -7.11 12.08
C ASP A 188 -9.00 -7.04 11.58
N ASP A 189 -8.77 -7.38 10.31
CA ASP A 189 -7.44 -7.34 9.70
C ASP A 189 -6.92 -5.89 9.61
N LEU A 190 -7.79 -4.95 9.20
CA LEU A 190 -7.46 -3.53 9.19
C LEU A 190 -7.18 -2.99 10.60
N ALA A 191 -7.92 -3.43 11.61
CA ALA A 191 -7.72 -3.02 13.00
C ALA A 191 -6.42 -3.59 13.59
N GLN A 192 -6.08 -4.84 13.27
CA GLN A 192 -4.82 -5.46 13.68
C GLN A 192 -3.62 -4.71 13.08
N ASP A 193 -3.63 -4.47 11.78
CA ASP A 193 -2.55 -3.75 11.08
C ASP A 193 -2.42 -2.31 11.59
N THR A 194 -3.54 -1.61 11.76
CA THR A 194 -3.55 -0.23 12.31
C THR A 194 -3.02 -0.22 13.73
N GLY A 195 -3.47 -1.15 14.58
CA GLY A 195 -3.00 -1.29 15.95
C GLY A 195 -1.51 -1.59 16.03
N HIS A 196 -0.99 -2.40 15.10
CA HIS A 196 0.43 -2.69 15.00
C HIS A 196 1.23 -1.43 14.67
N LEU A 197 0.83 -0.64 13.67
CA LEU A 197 1.51 0.62 13.33
C LEU A 197 1.51 1.63 14.50
N VAL A 198 0.42 1.70 15.26
CA VAL A 198 0.34 2.54 16.47
C VAL A 198 1.34 2.08 17.55
N GLU A 199 1.54 0.77 17.69
CA GLU A 199 2.50 0.20 18.63
C GLU A 199 3.95 0.31 18.17
N GLU A 200 4.22 0.12 16.88
CA GLU A 200 5.54 0.34 16.28
C GLU A 200 6.04 1.75 16.60
N ASP A 201 5.20 2.77 16.40
CA ASP A 201 5.53 4.16 16.72
C ASP A 201 5.78 4.36 18.23
N ALA A 202 4.97 3.74 19.10
CA ALA A 202 5.19 3.85 20.55
C ALA A 202 6.55 3.29 20.98
N ARG A 203 7.00 2.20 20.33
CA ARG A 203 8.31 1.59 20.57
C ARG A 203 9.43 2.42 19.95
N ALA A 204 9.24 2.93 18.73
CA ALA A 204 10.19 3.82 18.05
C ALA A 204 10.37 5.16 18.78
N GLY A 205 9.36 5.68 19.49
CA GLY A 205 9.50 6.86 20.34
C GLY A 205 10.53 6.73 21.48
N THR A 206 11.00 5.51 21.79
CA THR A 206 12.08 5.24 22.76
C THR A 206 13.45 4.99 22.13
N ALA A 207 13.52 4.79 20.81
CA ALA A 207 14.74 4.48 20.08
C ALA A 207 14.83 5.38 18.84
N ARG A 208 15.85 6.24 18.78
CA ARG A 208 16.09 7.17 17.67
C ARG A 208 15.89 6.46 16.31
N PRO A 209 15.13 7.04 15.35
CA PRO A 209 14.82 6.37 14.09
C PRO A 209 16.11 5.93 13.40
N ALA A 210 16.16 4.66 12.99
CA ALA A 210 17.12 4.24 11.99
C ALA A 210 16.78 5.00 10.70
N GLU A 211 17.74 5.78 10.22
CA GLU A 211 17.71 6.42 8.92
C GLU A 211 17.41 5.35 7.85
N PRO A 212 16.52 5.60 6.88
CA PRO A 212 16.21 4.62 5.83
C PRO A 212 17.50 4.22 5.14
N GLN A 213 17.87 2.95 5.29
CA GLN A 213 18.97 2.38 4.53
C GLN A 213 18.51 2.33 3.07
N PRO A 214 19.20 2.99 2.13
CA PRO A 214 18.91 2.82 0.72
C PRO A 214 19.01 1.32 0.39
N VAL A 215 17.96 0.76 -0.21
CA VAL A 215 18.04 -0.58 -0.80
C VAL A 215 19.13 -0.49 -1.86
N SER A 216 20.27 -1.11 -1.57
CA SER A 216 21.42 -1.07 -2.47
C SER A 216 21.08 -1.91 -3.71
N ILE A 217 21.01 -1.27 -4.87
CA ILE A 217 20.69 -1.86 -6.19
C ILE A 217 21.90 -2.61 -6.76
N GLU A 218 22.77 -3.15 -5.91
CA GLU A 218 23.90 -3.99 -6.32
C GLU A 218 23.36 -5.40 -6.62
N GLY A 219 22.85 -5.62 -7.83
CA GLY A 219 22.39 -6.95 -8.27
C GLY A 219 21.32 -7.00 -9.37
N ALA A 220 20.82 -5.86 -9.86
CA ALA A 220 19.84 -5.86 -10.93
C ALA A 220 20.42 -6.47 -12.23
N SER A 221 19.65 -7.34 -12.88
CA SER A 221 20.04 -7.99 -14.13
C SER A 221 18.82 -8.21 -15.03
N PRO A 222 18.98 -8.27 -16.36
CA PRO A 222 17.89 -8.55 -17.30
C PRO A 222 17.26 -9.96 -17.11
N VAL A 223 17.98 -10.84 -16.41
CA VAL A 223 17.44 -12.06 -15.82
C VAL A 223 17.86 -12.09 -14.36
N ALA A 224 16.88 -12.15 -13.46
CA ALA A 224 17.10 -12.20 -12.02
C ALA A 224 16.70 -13.60 -11.52
N THR A 225 17.51 -14.19 -10.63
CA THR A 225 17.23 -15.51 -10.05
C THR A 225 17.44 -15.45 -8.54
N LEU A 226 16.45 -15.90 -7.78
CA LEU A 226 16.54 -16.05 -6.32
C LEU A 226 15.99 -17.42 -5.92
N GLY A 227 16.87 -18.27 -5.42
CA GLY A 227 16.54 -19.67 -5.16
C GLY A 227 16.02 -20.36 -6.42
N GLN A 228 14.74 -20.72 -6.42
CA GLN A 228 14.06 -21.43 -7.51
C GLN A 228 13.14 -20.53 -8.36
N LEU A 229 13.09 -19.23 -8.06
CA LEU A 229 12.36 -18.25 -8.85
C LEU A 229 13.31 -17.58 -9.83
N ARG A 230 12.87 -17.47 -11.09
CA ARG A 230 13.55 -16.72 -12.14
C ARG A 230 12.60 -15.72 -12.77
N VAL A 231 13.01 -14.46 -12.81
CA VAL A 231 12.30 -13.38 -13.49
C VAL A 231 13.11 -12.98 -14.72
N GLN A 232 12.46 -12.93 -15.87
CA GLN A 232 13.12 -12.73 -17.17
C GLN A 232 12.20 -12.01 -18.16
N SER A 233 12.79 -11.57 -19.28
CA SER A 233 12.07 -10.90 -20.37
C SER A 233 11.30 -9.66 -19.89
N ALA A 234 11.89 -8.93 -18.94
CA ALA A 234 11.29 -7.74 -18.38
C ALA A 234 11.46 -6.53 -19.31
N TRP A 235 10.38 -5.81 -19.57
CA TRP A 235 10.39 -4.57 -20.35
C TRP A 235 9.22 -3.66 -19.96
N VAL A 236 9.35 -2.37 -20.27
CA VAL A 236 8.37 -1.33 -19.91
C VAL A 236 8.08 -0.43 -21.12
N ARG A 237 6.87 0.10 -21.22
CA ARG A 237 6.54 1.12 -22.22
C ARG A 237 7.10 2.48 -21.82
N PRO A 238 7.51 3.33 -22.78
CA PRO A 238 7.92 4.70 -22.48
C PRO A 238 6.76 5.48 -21.85
N GLY A 239 7.11 6.50 -21.05
CA GLY A 239 6.14 7.30 -20.33
C GLY A 239 6.74 8.60 -19.80
N GLY A 240 5.90 9.63 -19.65
CA GLY A 240 6.31 10.95 -19.14
C GLY A 240 6.05 11.10 -17.64
N VAL A 241 6.68 12.09 -17.02
CA VAL A 241 6.51 12.45 -15.61
C VAL A 241 5.01 12.60 -15.25
N GLY A 242 4.60 11.99 -14.15
CA GLY A 242 3.24 12.00 -13.60
C GLY A 242 2.24 11.09 -14.33
N ASN A 243 2.64 10.46 -15.43
CA ASN A 243 1.78 9.55 -16.19
C ASN A 243 1.83 8.12 -15.66
N VAL A 244 0.96 7.28 -16.23
CA VAL A 244 0.92 5.83 -16.01
C VAL A 244 1.54 5.13 -17.21
N THR A 245 2.31 4.07 -16.97
CA THR A 245 2.80 3.16 -18.00
C THR A 245 2.65 1.70 -17.54
N ALA A 246 3.01 0.75 -18.40
CA ALA A 246 2.93 -0.68 -18.09
C ALA A 246 4.26 -1.39 -18.37
N ALA A 247 4.65 -2.25 -17.42
CA ALA A 247 5.73 -3.20 -17.53
C ALA A 247 5.21 -4.64 -17.66
N PHE A 248 6.04 -5.47 -18.25
CA PHE A 248 5.76 -6.84 -18.64
C PHE A 248 6.99 -7.69 -18.36
N LEU A 249 6.79 -8.94 -17.96
CA LEU A 249 7.86 -9.85 -17.57
C LEU A 249 7.34 -11.29 -17.53
N THR A 250 8.24 -12.26 -17.38
CA THR A 250 7.90 -13.67 -17.14
C THR A 250 8.53 -14.11 -15.83
N ILE A 251 7.74 -14.75 -14.97
CA ILE A 251 8.18 -15.37 -13.72
C ILE A 251 8.11 -16.88 -13.90
N VAL A 252 9.21 -17.58 -13.64
CA VAL A 252 9.32 -19.04 -13.70
C VAL A 252 9.65 -19.54 -12.30
N ASN A 253 8.88 -20.50 -11.80
CA ASN A 253 9.13 -21.17 -10.53
C ASN A 253 9.55 -22.62 -10.82
N THR A 254 10.83 -22.93 -10.63
CA THR A 254 11.36 -24.30 -10.79
C THR A 254 11.24 -25.13 -9.50
N GLY A 255 10.62 -24.55 -8.46
CA GLY A 255 10.34 -25.16 -7.17
C GLY A 255 9.29 -26.24 -7.19
N ASP A 256 9.29 -27.03 -6.13
CA ASP A 256 8.27 -28.04 -5.81
C ASP A 256 7.12 -27.46 -4.98
N GLN A 257 7.20 -26.18 -4.59
CA GLN A 257 6.16 -25.44 -3.88
C GLN A 257 5.75 -24.19 -4.68
N ALA A 258 4.46 -23.87 -4.62
CA ALA A 258 3.97 -22.60 -5.17
C ALA A 258 4.47 -21.43 -4.31
N ASP A 259 4.64 -20.28 -4.95
CA ASP A 259 4.94 -19.01 -4.29
C ASP A 259 3.99 -17.94 -4.84
N ALA A 260 3.88 -16.81 -4.17
CA ALA A 260 3.05 -15.72 -4.66
C ALA A 260 3.78 -14.39 -4.60
N LEU A 261 3.60 -13.60 -5.65
CA LEU A 261 4.04 -12.22 -5.70
C LEU A 261 2.98 -11.35 -5.02
N THR A 262 3.37 -10.61 -3.98
CA THR A 262 2.46 -9.81 -3.15
C THR A 262 2.58 -8.32 -3.39
N SER A 263 3.75 -7.85 -3.86
CA SER A 263 3.93 -6.47 -4.28
C SER A 263 5.06 -6.34 -5.30
N THR A 264 5.07 -5.21 -5.99
CA THR A 264 6.14 -4.81 -6.92
C THR A 264 6.42 -3.32 -6.70
N GLN A 265 7.68 -2.91 -6.89
CA GLN A 265 8.10 -1.53 -6.72
C GLN A 265 9.09 -1.13 -7.82
N SER A 266 9.20 0.17 -8.07
CA SER A 266 10.23 0.75 -8.93
C SER A 266 10.52 2.17 -8.48
N GLU A 267 11.79 2.57 -8.49
CA GLU A 267 12.19 3.94 -8.11
C GLU A 267 11.64 5.02 -9.07
N VAL A 268 11.25 4.62 -10.29
CA VAL A 268 10.77 5.54 -11.32
C VAL A 268 9.26 5.77 -11.26
N ALA A 269 8.55 5.13 -10.32
CA ALA A 269 7.10 5.24 -10.18
C ALA A 269 6.70 5.38 -8.70
N GLU A 270 5.69 6.19 -8.42
CA GLU A 270 5.11 6.32 -7.09
C GLU A 270 4.51 4.99 -6.59
N THR A 271 3.92 4.19 -7.49
CA THR A 271 3.35 2.87 -7.16
C THR A 271 3.44 1.93 -8.35
N VAL A 272 3.58 0.63 -8.09
CA VAL A 272 3.45 -0.43 -9.10
C VAL A 272 2.33 -1.38 -8.69
N GLU A 273 1.33 -1.53 -9.55
CA GLU A 273 0.19 -2.42 -9.32
C GLU A 273 0.19 -3.59 -10.32
N ILE A 274 -0.28 -4.77 -9.89
CA ILE A 274 -0.47 -5.92 -10.77
C ILE A 274 -1.91 -5.89 -11.28
N HIS A 275 -2.10 -5.90 -12.58
CA HIS A 275 -3.43 -5.85 -13.21
C HIS A 275 -3.60 -7.01 -14.17
N ALA A 276 -4.80 -7.57 -14.25
CA ALA A 276 -5.19 -8.48 -15.33
C ALA A 276 -6.32 -7.87 -16.16
N THR A 277 -6.13 -7.89 -17.48
CA THR A 277 -7.20 -7.62 -18.43
C THR A 277 -8.05 -8.87 -18.62
N GLN A 278 -9.36 -8.77 -18.37
CA GLN A 278 -10.33 -9.84 -18.61
C GLN A 278 -11.51 -9.31 -19.42
N MET A 279 -12.11 -10.19 -20.23
CA MET A 279 -13.38 -9.93 -20.91
C MET A 279 -14.53 -10.09 -19.90
N GLU A 280 -15.31 -9.04 -19.72
CA GLU A 280 -16.56 -9.08 -18.97
C GLU A 280 -17.70 -8.68 -19.91
N GLY A 281 -18.38 -9.68 -20.45
CA GLY A 281 -19.25 -9.49 -21.62
C GLY A 281 -18.42 -9.12 -22.85
N ASP A 282 -18.81 -8.04 -23.53
CA ASP A 282 -18.12 -7.52 -24.73
C ASP A 282 -17.08 -6.42 -24.40
N VAL A 283 -16.82 -6.14 -23.12
CA VAL A 283 -15.92 -5.07 -22.67
C VAL A 283 -14.67 -5.67 -22.03
N MET A 284 -13.49 -5.25 -22.49
CA MET A 284 -12.25 -5.53 -21.79
C MET A 284 -12.13 -4.64 -20.55
N ARG A 285 -12.03 -5.25 -19.37
CA ARG A 285 -11.77 -4.54 -18.11
C ARG A 285 -10.44 -4.95 -17.53
N MET A 286 -9.69 -3.95 -17.07
CA MET A 286 -8.50 -4.18 -16.25
C MET A 286 -8.92 -4.26 -14.79
N ARG A 287 -8.44 -5.28 -14.07
CA ARG A 287 -8.71 -5.47 -12.64
C ARG A 287 -7.39 -5.60 -11.87
N PRO A 288 -7.23 -4.87 -10.75
CA PRO A 288 -6.07 -5.04 -9.90
C PRO A 288 -6.08 -6.40 -9.22
N ILE A 289 -4.89 -6.96 -9.01
CA ILE A 289 -4.64 -8.24 -8.34
C ILE A 289 -3.70 -7.96 -7.17
N ALA A 290 -4.18 -8.24 -5.95
CA ALA A 290 -3.38 -8.05 -4.73
C ALA A 290 -2.31 -9.13 -4.55
N ARG A 291 -2.53 -10.33 -5.11
CA ARG A 291 -1.66 -11.49 -4.94
C ARG A 291 -1.65 -12.34 -6.20
N LEU A 292 -0.47 -12.54 -6.78
CA LEU A 292 -0.28 -13.29 -8.01
C LEU A 292 0.42 -14.62 -7.72
N GLU A 293 -0.34 -15.70 -7.80
CA GLU A 293 0.17 -17.07 -7.61
C GLU A 293 1.10 -17.49 -8.75
N VAL A 294 2.24 -18.07 -8.37
CA VAL A 294 3.24 -18.67 -9.27
C VAL A 294 3.37 -20.16 -8.93
N PRO A 295 2.69 -21.04 -9.69
CA PRO A 295 2.63 -22.47 -9.38
C PRO A 295 4.01 -23.13 -9.32
N ALA A 296 4.15 -24.16 -8.46
CA ALA A 296 5.31 -25.05 -8.45
C ALA A 296 5.56 -25.65 -9.84
N GLY A 297 6.81 -25.63 -10.31
CA GLY A 297 7.17 -26.09 -11.66
C GLY A 297 6.50 -25.31 -12.81
N GLY A 298 5.88 -24.16 -12.51
CA GLY A 298 5.07 -23.38 -13.43
C GLY A 298 5.69 -22.05 -13.82
N GLN A 299 4.96 -21.30 -14.63
CA GLN A 299 5.31 -19.93 -14.98
C GLN A 299 4.08 -19.04 -15.08
N VAL A 300 4.29 -17.75 -14.87
CA VAL A 300 3.32 -16.69 -15.08
C VAL A 300 3.91 -15.67 -16.05
N GLN A 301 3.13 -15.29 -17.06
CA GLN A 301 3.54 -14.33 -18.07
C GLN A 301 2.66 -13.08 -17.98
N ALA A 302 3.31 -11.93 -17.78
CA ALA A 302 2.72 -10.63 -18.01
C ALA A 302 3.01 -10.19 -19.44
N ALA A 303 1.96 -9.92 -20.22
CA ALA A 303 2.03 -9.55 -21.63
C ALA A 303 0.89 -8.58 -22.00
N PRO A 304 1.07 -7.75 -23.05
CA PRO A 304 0.03 -6.83 -23.52
C PRO A 304 -1.30 -7.54 -23.76
N GLY A 305 -2.40 -6.95 -23.27
CA GLY A 305 -3.74 -7.52 -23.38
C GLY A 305 -4.09 -8.56 -22.31
N GLY A 306 -3.17 -8.88 -21.39
CA GLY A 306 -3.39 -9.78 -20.26
C GLY A 306 -2.89 -9.20 -18.94
N LEU A 307 -2.10 -9.99 -18.22
CA LEU A 307 -1.46 -9.57 -16.98
C LEU A 307 -0.38 -8.51 -17.26
N HIS A 308 -0.30 -7.46 -16.45
CA HIS A 308 0.71 -6.41 -16.57
C HIS A 308 0.99 -5.73 -15.23
N PHE A 309 2.13 -5.06 -15.14
CA PHE A 309 2.56 -4.29 -13.98
C PHE A 309 2.38 -2.81 -14.31
N MET A 310 1.36 -2.18 -13.74
CA MET A 310 1.05 -0.79 -13.98
C MET A 310 1.92 0.10 -13.10
N LEU A 311 2.80 0.89 -13.72
CA LEU A 311 3.63 1.89 -13.06
C LEU A 311 2.85 3.21 -13.05
N ILE A 312 2.45 3.66 -11.87
CA ILE A 312 1.59 4.82 -11.67
C ILE A 312 2.43 5.96 -11.08
N GLY A 313 2.23 7.18 -11.59
CA GLY A 313 2.91 8.36 -11.09
C GLY A 313 4.40 8.33 -11.40
N LEU A 314 4.78 8.32 -12.67
CA LEU A 314 6.20 8.30 -13.05
C LEU A 314 6.95 9.52 -12.48
N THR A 315 8.02 9.30 -11.73
CA THR A 315 8.80 10.37 -11.08
C THR A 315 9.75 11.06 -12.06
N ARG A 316 10.06 10.41 -13.18
CA ARG A 316 10.86 10.92 -14.31
C ARG A 316 10.34 10.34 -15.62
N SER A 317 10.69 10.96 -16.75
CA SER A 317 10.43 10.36 -18.06
C SER A 317 11.24 9.08 -18.26
N LEU A 318 10.65 8.12 -18.99
CA LEU A 318 11.27 6.86 -19.40
C LEU A 318 11.49 6.89 -20.91
N GLU A 319 12.75 6.99 -21.30
CA GLU A 319 13.16 7.04 -22.71
C GLU A 319 13.52 5.66 -23.24
N VAL A 320 13.25 5.41 -24.52
CA VAL A 320 13.52 4.11 -25.17
C VAL A 320 15.01 3.77 -25.08
N GLY A 321 15.31 2.53 -24.70
CA GLY A 321 16.67 2.02 -24.51
C GLY A 321 17.21 2.20 -23.09
N GLU A 322 16.52 2.93 -22.23
CA GLU A 322 16.83 2.96 -20.80
C GLU A 322 16.48 1.62 -20.13
N ARG A 323 17.05 1.39 -18.95
CA ARG A 323 16.70 0.26 -18.09
C ARG A 323 16.27 0.79 -16.74
N ILE A 324 15.20 0.22 -16.22
CA ILE A 324 14.68 0.56 -14.90
C ILE A 324 14.63 -0.70 -14.02
N PRO A 325 14.96 -0.58 -12.72
CA PRO A 325 14.82 -1.71 -11.81
C PRO A 325 13.34 -1.91 -11.44
N LEU A 326 12.90 -3.16 -11.45
CA LEU A 326 11.67 -3.61 -10.80
C LEU A 326 12.04 -4.54 -9.65
N VAL A 327 11.53 -4.23 -8.47
CA VAL A 327 11.68 -5.07 -7.27
C VAL A 327 10.38 -5.86 -7.09
N LEU A 328 10.47 -7.18 -7.10
CA LEU A 328 9.36 -8.12 -6.97
C LEU A 328 9.44 -8.81 -5.61
N HIS A 329 8.41 -8.67 -4.78
CA HIS A 329 8.36 -9.23 -3.43
C HIS A 329 7.54 -10.52 -3.40
N PHE A 330 8.20 -11.65 -3.20
CA PHE A 330 7.56 -12.96 -3.09
C PHE A 330 7.37 -13.38 -1.63
N GLU A 331 6.26 -14.05 -1.32
CA GLU A 331 5.93 -14.51 0.04
C GLU A 331 7.00 -15.42 0.64
N ARG A 332 7.54 -16.34 -0.16
CA ARG A 332 8.52 -17.33 0.31
C ARG A 332 9.91 -17.07 -0.26
N GLY A 333 9.96 -16.68 -1.52
CA GLY A 333 11.20 -16.47 -2.27
C GLY A 333 11.98 -15.23 -1.83
N GLY A 334 11.32 -14.23 -1.23
CA GLY A 334 11.91 -12.93 -0.91
C GLY A 334 11.94 -11.99 -2.12
N ASP A 335 12.89 -11.06 -2.12
CA ASP A 335 12.91 -9.93 -3.07
C ASP A 335 13.76 -10.23 -4.30
N VAL A 336 13.16 -10.18 -5.48
CA VAL A 336 13.84 -10.33 -6.77
C VAL A 336 13.92 -8.99 -7.48
N VAL A 337 15.12 -8.54 -7.83
CA VAL A 337 15.33 -7.30 -8.59
C VAL A 337 15.66 -7.63 -10.04
N VAL A 338 14.81 -7.21 -10.98
CA VAL A 338 15.01 -7.40 -12.43
C VAL A 338 15.12 -6.06 -13.14
N GLU A 339 15.98 -5.96 -14.16
CA GLU A 339 16.00 -4.80 -15.06
C GLU A 339 14.96 -4.97 -16.17
N ALA A 340 14.07 -3.98 -16.29
CA ALA A 340 13.15 -3.85 -17.40
C ALA A 340 13.67 -2.81 -18.41
N GLU A 341 13.83 -3.22 -19.66
CA GLU A 341 14.21 -2.31 -20.75
C GLU A 341 13.01 -1.48 -21.23
N VAL A 342 13.19 -0.18 -21.44
CA VAL A 342 12.18 0.70 -22.01
C VAL A 342 12.13 0.48 -23.52
N ILE A 343 11.02 -0.05 -24.04
CA ILE A 343 10.86 -0.41 -25.46
C ILE A 343 9.63 0.30 -26.02
N ALA A 344 9.79 0.97 -27.17
CA ALA A 344 8.64 1.44 -27.96
C ALA A 344 7.98 0.25 -28.66
N GLN A 345 6.69 0.05 -28.42
CA GLN A 345 5.86 -0.93 -29.15
C GLN A 345 5.07 -0.28 -30.27
#